data_AF-A0A0F8A1U3-F1
#
_entry.id   AF-A0A0F8A1U3-F1
#
_cell.length_a   1.000
_cell.length_b   1.000
_cell.length_c   1.000
_cell.angle_alpha   90.00
_cell.angle_beta   90.00
_cell.angle_gamma   90.00
#
_symmetry.space_group_name_H-M   'P 1'
#
loop_
_entity.id
_entity.type
_entity.pdbx_description
1 polymer ?
#
loop_
_entity_poly.entity_id
_entity_poly.type
_entity_poly.pdbx_seq_one_letter_code
_entity_poly.pdbx_strand_id
1 'polypeptide(L)'
;MSLRISARRTNGHFCRRWAENGILAKGGGEVFEKSSKIDCVVFDKTGTLTVGGDPRITDSIVFPDGDLSEVMDERTLLSGLKAAEESSSHPIAKAIVSYCGSEWEPAALGHVEELPGKGMKAAYRDRPLDLAVDNEHLMRGLSVPLSKRTTNLLESWKGEAKSVALVSCKRREDSEWKLAAILTISDPI
;
A
#
# COMPACT_ATOMS: atom_id res chain seq x y z
N MET A 1 30.72 -9.76 26.41
CA MET A 1 31.42 -8.52 26.81
C MET A 1 30.37 -7.61 27.44
N SER A 2 30.29 -7.56 28.78
CA SER A 2 29.19 -6.92 29.50
C SER A 2 29.52 -5.45 29.76
N LEU A 3 28.81 -4.51 29.11
CA LEU A 3 28.94 -3.08 29.41
C LEU A 3 28.00 -2.75 30.58
N ARG A 4 28.54 -2.42 31.75
CA ARG A 4 27.76 -1.89 32.89
C ARG A 4 27.75 -0.36 32.81
N ILE A 5 26.59 0.23 32.60
CA ILE A 5 26.40 1.69 32.68
C ILE A 5 26.04 2.04 34.13
N SER A 6 26.94 2.73 34.83
CA SER A 6 26.72 3.26 36.18
C SER A 6 26.27 4.72 36.07
N ALA A 7 25.00 4.99 36.37
CA ALA A 7 24.47 6.35 36.42
C ALA A 7 24.75 6.97 37.80
N ARG A 8 25.79 7.81 37.91
CA ARG A 8 25.92 8.72 39.06
C ARG A 8 25.02 9.95 38.81
N ARG A 9 24.29 10.35 39.86
CA ARG A 9 23.35 11.49 39.92
C ARG A 9 23.96 12.80 39.36
N THR A 10 23.77 13.06 38.07
CA THR A 10 23.79 14.39 37.46
C THR A 10 22.75 14.40 36.31
N ASN A 11 21.46 14.50 36.68
CA ASN A 11 20.32 14.36 35.75
C ASN A 11 20.36 15.27 34.51
N GLY A 12 21.13 16.37 34.50
CA GLY A 12 21.22 17.27 33.35
C GLY A 12 22.24 16.85 32.27
N HIS A 13 23.42 16.36 32.65
CA HIS A 13 24.50 16.08 31.69
C HIS A 13 24.27 14.80 30.90
N PHE A 14 23.64 13.81 31.52
CA PHE A 14 23.35 12.53 30.88
C PHE A 14 22.35 12.68 29.73
N CYS A 15 21.20 13.31 29.96
CA CYS A 15 20.20 13.56 28.91
C CYS A 15 20.74 14.45 27.77
N ARG A 16 21.64 15.40 28.07
CA ARG A 16 22.20 16.31 27.07
C ARG A 16 22.98 15.57 25.97
N ARG A 17 23.78 14.56 26.35
CA ARG A 17 24.57 13.77 25.41
C ARG A 17 23.71 12.92 24.47
N TRP A 18 22.55 12.45 24.94
CA TRP A 18 21.58 11.73 24.10
C TRP A 18 20.83 12.67 23.16
N ALA A 19 20.47 13.87 23.64
CA ALA A 19 19.85 14.89 22.80
C ALA A 19 20.79 15.40 21.70
N GLU A 20 22.10 15.50 21.96
CA GLU A 20 23.13 15.80 20.94
C GLU A 20 23.21 14.71 19.85
N ASN A 21 22.76 13.49 20.14
CA ASN A 21 22.66 12.38 19.18
C ASN A 21 21.23 12.19 18.63
N GLY A 22 20.35 13.19 18.78
CA GLY A 22 18.99 13.16 18.24
C GLY A 22 18.02 12.25 18.99
N ILE A 23 18.40 11.71 20.15
CA ILE A 23 17.57 10.79 20.94
C ILE A 23 16.83 11.58 22.02
N LEU A 24 15.53 11.78 21.82
CA LEU A 24 14.66 12.52 22.73
C LEU A 24 13.84 11.57 23.61
N ALA A 25 14.13 11.53 24.92
CA ALA A 25 13.40 10.70 25.87
C ALA A 25 12.45 11.54 26.74
N LYS A 26 11.14 11.26 26.65
CA LYS A 26 10.11 11.91 27.46
C LYS A 26 10.00 11.19 28.81
N GLY A 27 10.62 11.75 29.85
CA GLY A 27 10.69 11.15 31.20
C GLY A 27 12.06 11.21 31.88
N GLY A 28 13.07 11.81 31.24
CA GLY A 28 14.40 11.99 31.84
C GLY A 28 15.21 10.68 31.93
N GLY A 29 16.10 10.59 32.93
CA GLY A 29 17.06 9.48 33.06
C GLY A 29 16.44 8.09 33.25
N GLU A 30 15.23 8.01 33.81
CA GLU A 30 14.55 6.73 34.10
C GLU A 30 14.18 5.95 32.82
N VAL A 31 13.90 6.67 31.73
CA VAL A 31 13.60 6.05 30.42
C VAL A 31 14.81 5.28 29.90
N PHE A 32 16.02 5.83 30.05
CA PHE A 32 17.25 5.18 29.57
C PHE A 32 17.64 3.97 30.41
N GLU A 33 17.39 3.99 31.72
CA GLU A 33 17.57 2.79 32.56
C GLU A 33 16.62 1.67 32.16
N LYS A 34 15.36 2.00 31.83
CA LYS A 34 14.38 1.01 31.31
C LYS A 34 14.78 0.52 29.91
N SER A 35 15.21 1.41 29.02
CA SER A 35 15.66 1.04 27.67
C SER A 35 16.88 0.12 27.66
N SER A 36 17.76 0.22 28.66
CA SER A 36 18.92 -0.69 28.79
C SER A 36 18.56 -2.15 29.06
N LYS A 37 17.29 -2.41 29.42
CA LYS A 37 16.74 -3.76 29.71
C LYS A 37 15.80 -4.26 28.62
N ILE A 38 15.70 -3.57 27.48
CA ILE A 38 14.86 -3.99 26.36
C ILE A 38 15.65 -4.99 25.50
N ASP A 39 15.11 -6.19 25.32
CA ASP A 39 15.69 -7.25 24.48
C ASP A 39 15.13 -7.28 23.06
N CYS A 40 13.94 -6.68 22.84
CA CYS A 40 13.24 -6.69 21.56
C CYS A 40 12.72 -5.29 21.23
N VAL A 41 13.02 -4.83 20.01
CA VAL A 41 12.48 -3.58 19.46
C VAL A 41 11.66 -3.94 18.23
N VAL A 42 10.37 -3.60 18.27
CA VAL A 42 9.48 -3.72 17.11
C VAL A 42 9.45 -2.37 16.43
N PHE A 43 10.03 -2.30 15.24
CA PHE A 43 9.97 -1.10 14.41
C PHE A 43 8.70 -1.15 13.56
N ASP A 44 7.97 -0.03 13.50
CA ASP A 44 6.96 0.14 12.46
C ASP A 44 7.67 0.34 11.10
N LYS A 45 7.06 -0.07 9.99
CA LYS A 45 7.72 0.06 8.67
C LYS A 45 7.61 1.51 8.19
N THR A 46 6.38 2.02 8.13
CA THR A 46 6.08 3.33 7.55
C THR A 46 6.50 4.46 8.47
N GLY A 47 7.43 5.31 8.03
CA GLY A 47 7.87 6.48 8.80
C GLY A 47 8.81 6.20 9.97
N THR A 48 9.23 4.95 10.17
CA THR A 48 10.29 4.60 11.12
C THR A 48 11.48 3.94 10.44
N LEU A 49 11.27 2.91 9.60
CA LEU A 49 12.34 2.33 8.77
C LEU A 49 12.46 2.99 7.41
N THR A 50 11.34 3.47 6.87
CA THR A 50 11.32 4.29 5.66
C THR A 50 11.33 5.76 6.06
N VAL A 51 11.71 6.64 5.13
CA VAL A 51 11.74 8.09 5.34
C VAL A 51 10.37 8.69 5.70
N GLY A 52 9.31 7.85 5.78
CA GLY A 52 7.93 8.29 5.89
C GLY A 52 7.48 8.95 4.60
N GLY A 53 7.91 8.38 3.47
CA GLY A 53 7.70 8.93 2.15
C GLY A 53 6.27 8.73 1.66
N ASP A 54 5.89 9.56 0.69
CA ASP A 54 4.69 9.38 -0.13
C ASP A 54 4.92 8.10 -0.98
N PRO A 55 4.23 7.00 -0.71
CA PRO A 55 4.44 5.75 -1.44
C PRO A 55 4.23 5.98 -2.93
N ARG A 56 5.05 5.35 -3.78
CA ARG A 56 4.97 5.52 -5.23
C ARG A 56 4.74 4.20 -5.94
N ILE A 57 4.00 4.25 -7.03
CA ILE A 57 3.93 3.13 -7.96
C ILE A 57 5.31 2.97 -8.61
N THR A 58 5.92 1.80 -8.47
CA THR A 58 7.23 1.49 -9.09
C THR A 58 7.06 0.75 -10.40
N ASP A 59 6.14 -0.21 -10.42
CA ASP A 59 5.89 -1.08 -11.56
C ASP A 59 4.37 -1.20 -11.76
N SER A 60 3.97 -1.30 -13.01
CA SER A 60 2.56 -1.38 -13.40
C SER A 60 2.44 -2.25 -14.64
N ILE A 61 1.52 -3.21 -14.62
CA ILE A 61 1.20 -4.03 -15.79
C ILE A 61 -0.30 -3.97 -16.00
N VAL A 62 -0.70 -3.41 -17.14
CA VAL A 62 -2.09 -3.39 -17.60
C VAL A 62 -2.33 -4.63 -18.47
N PHE A 63 -3.46 -5.29 -18.25
CA PHE A 63 -3.90 -6.50 -18.98
C PHE A 63 -2.86 -7.65 -18.99
N PRO A 64 -2.42 -8.12 -17.80
CA PRO A 64 -1.36 -9.13 -17.68
C PRO A 64 -1.72 -10.51 -18.27
N ASP A 65 -3.01 -10.86 -18.29
CA ASP A 65 -3.51 -12.20 -18.64
C ASP A 65 -4.24 -12.26 -19.99
N GLY A 66 -4.17 -11.20 -20.80
CA GLY A 66 -4.74 -11.16 -22.15
C GLY A 66 -5.44 -9.84 -22.46
N ASP A 67 -5.78 -9.65 -23.73
CA ASP A 67 -6.44 -8.42 -24.17
C ASP A 67 -7.86 -8.32 -23.60
N LEU A 68 -8.10 -7.30 -22.77
CA LEU A 68 -9.41 -6.94 -22.25
C LEU A 68 -9.98 -5.71 -22.94
N SER A 69 -9.39 -5.24 -24.05
CA SER A 69 -9.81 -4.03 -24.77
C SER A 69 -11.29 -4.03 -25.16
N GLU A 70 -11.88 -5.20 -25.39
CA GLU A 70 -13.33 -5.33 -25.63
C GLU A 70 -14.19 -5.00 -24.41
N VAL A 71 -13.67 -5.25 -23.20
CA VAL A 71 -14.36 -5.06 -21.92
C VAL A 71 -14.01 -3.72 -21.29
N MET A 72 -12.74 -3.35 -21.33
CA MET A 72 -12.21 -2.14 -20.72
C MET A 72 -10.96 -1.67 -21.46
N ASP A 73 -10.91 -0.39 -21.81
CA ASP A 73 -9.71 0.28 -22.28
C ASP A 73 -8.88 0.79 -21.09
N GLU A 74 -7.59 1.02 -21.34
CA GLU A 74 -6.66 1.55 -20.34
C GLU A 74 -7.16 2.88 -19.76
N ARG A 75 -7.74 3.75 -20.60
CA ARG A 75 -8.32 5.02 -20.17
C ARG A 75 -9.45 4.83 -19.15
N THR A 76 -10.44 3.97 -19.43
CA THR A 76 -11.56 3.75 -18.49
C THR A 76 -11.06 3.09 -17.20
N LEU A 77 -10.08 2.19 -17.30
CA LEU A 77 -9.43 1.58 -16.14
C LEU A 77 -8.78 2.65 -15.24
N LEU A 78 -7.92 3.50 -15.80
CA LEU A 78 -7.21 4.54 -15.04
C LEU A 78 -8.17 5.60 -14.47
N SER A 79 -9.15 6.06 -15.27
CA SER A 79 -10.19 6.98 -14.79
C SER A 79 -11.03 6.38 -13.66
N GLY A 80 -11.35 5.09 -13.73
CA GLY A 80 -12.09 4.39 -12.67
C GLY A 80 -11.26 4.15 -11.40
N LEU A 81 -10.01 3.75 -11.55
CA LEU A 81 -9.04 3.63 -10.46
C LEU A 81 -8.91 4.95 -9.71
N LYS A 82 -8.71 6.05 -10.45
CA LYS A 82 -8.62 7.39 -9.88
C LYS A 82 -9.87 7.73 -9.08
N ALA A 83 -11.06 7.53 -9.65
CA ALA A 83 -12.31 7.84 -8.96
C ALA A 83 -12.57 6.97 -7.73
N ALA A 84 -12.20 5.68 -7.77
CA ALA A 84 -12.38 4.77 -6.65
C ALA A 84 -11.46 5.18 -5.50
N GLU A 85 -10.17 5.35 -5.80
CA GLU A 85 -9.12 5.62 -4.82
C GLU A 85 -9.12 7.07 -4.32
N GLU A 86 -9.69 8.03 -5.06
CA GLU A 86 -9.83 9.43 -4.61
C GLU A 86 -10.69 9.56 -3.34
N SER A 87 -11.60 8.62 -3.13
CA SER A 87 -12.42 8.55 -1.91
C SER A 87 -11.71 7.91 -0.72
N SER A 88 -10.57 7.22 -0.94
CA SER A 88 -9.84 6.53 0.12
C SER A 88 -8.78 7.41 0.77
N SER A 89 -8.65 7.30 2.09
CA SER A 89 -7.61 8.02 2.85
C SER A 89 -6.28 7.25 2.94
N HIS A 90 -6.23 6.03 2.39
CA HIS A 90 -5.06 5.16 2.48
C HIS A 90 -3.86 5.72 1.70
N PRO A 91 -2.61 5.63 2.22
CA PRO A 91 -1.42 6.06 1.49
C PRO A 91 -1.26 5.38 0.12
N ILE A 92 -1.65 4.10 0.02
CA ILE A 92 -1.64 3.36 -1.26
C ILE A 92 -2.61 3.98 -2.27
N ALA A 93 -3.79 4.40 -1.82
CA ALA A 93 -4.77 5.07 -2.67
C ALA A 93 -4.20 6.35 -3.28
N LYS A 94 -3.52 7.16 -2.46
CA LYS A 94 -2.83 8.38 -2.92
C LYS A 94 -1.77 8.08 -3.97
N ALA A 95 -0.99 7.01 -3.79
CA ALA A 95 -0.01 6.57 -4.78
C ALA A 95 -0.67 6.22 -6.13
N ILE A 96 -1.80 5.51 -6.09
CA ILE A 96 -2.56 5.11 -7.28
C ILE A 96 -3.17 6.34 -7.97
N VAL A 97 -3.80 7.25 -7.22
CA VAL A 97 -4.36 8.50 -7.73
C VAL A 97 -3.28 9.36 -8.39
N SER A 98 -2.10 9.45 -7.75
CA SER A 98 -0.95 10.15 -8.33
C SER A 98 -0.42 9.47 -9.59
N TYR A 99 -0.43 8.14 -9.65
CA TYR A 99 0.02 7.38 -10.82
C TYR A 99 -0.92 7.54 -12.00
N CYS A 100 -2.24 7.59 -11.76
CA CYS A 100 -3.21 7.90 -12.82
C CYS A 100 -3.00 9.30 -13.41
N GLY A 101 -2.28 10.19 -12.72
CA GLY A 101 -1.93 11.51 -13.24
C GLY A 101 -3.11 12.48 -13.34
N SER A 102 -2.81 13.72 -13.73
CA SER A 102 -3.81 14.78 -13.92
C SER A 102 -4.52 14.72 -15.27
N GLU A 103 -4.00 13.97 -16.23
CA GLU A 103 -4.52 13.92 -17.61
C GLU A 103 -5.86 13.16 -17.72
N TRP A 104 -6.12 12.23 -16.80
CA TRP A 104 -7.37 11.48 -16.76
C TRP A 104 -8.33 12.08 -15.74
N GLU A 105 -9.54 12.42 -16.19
CA GLU A 105 -10.63 12.81 -15.28
C GLU A 105 -11.15 11.57 -14.53
N PRO A 106 -11.49 11.69 -13.23
CA PRO A 106 -12.14 10.62 -12.49
C PRO A 106 -13.43 10.18 -13.19
N ALA A 107 -13.62 8.87 -13.35
CA ALA A 107 -14.87 8.34 -13.90
C ALA A 107 -16.05 8.58 -12.96
N ALA A 108 -17.26 8.69 -13.50
CA ALA A 108 -18.47 8.72 -12.68
C ALA A 108 -18.75 7.32 -12.10
N LEU A 109 -18.46 7.15 -10.81
CA LEU A 109 -18.80 5.94 -10.07
C LEU A 109 -20.20 6.08 -9.44
N GLY A 110 -20.97 5.00 -9.48
CA GLY A 110 -22.30 4.91 -8.89
C GLY A 110 -22.23 4.57 -7.41
N HIS A 111 -21.69 3.40 -7.11
CA HIS A 111 -21.56 2.86 -5.76
C HIS A 111 -20.11 2.46 -5.51
N VAL A 112 -19.53 2.92 -4.40
CA VAL A 112 -18.20 2.55 -3.94
C VAL A 112 -18.33 1.93 -2.56
N GLU A 113 -17.77 0.75 -2.38
CA GLU A 113 -17.79 -0.03 -1.16
C GLU A 113 -16.35 -0.34 -0.75
N GLU A 114 -15.94 0.18 0.41
CA GLU A 114 -14.67 -0.18 1.03
C GLU A 114 -14.87 -1.40 1.93
N LEU A 115 -14.08 -2.44 1.69
CA LEU A 115 -14.07 -3.70 2.43
C LEU A 115 -12.84 -3.72 3.36
N PRO A 116 -13.01 -3.56 4.68
CA PRO A 116 -11.90 -3.45 5.63
C PRO A 116 -10.95 -4.65 5.56
N GLY A 117 -9.65 -4.37 5.38
CA GLY A 117 -8.61 -5.40 5.30
C GLY A 117 -8.64 -6.26 4.02
N LYS A 118 -9.57 -5.95 3.11
CA LYS A 118 -9.59 -6.51 1.76
C LYS A 118 -9.16 -5.39 0.83
N GLY A 119 -10.00 -4.39 0.59
CA GLY A 119 -9.76 -3.37 -0.44
C GLY A 119 -11.06 -2.69 -0.82
N MET A 120 -11.27 -2.40 -2.11
CA MET A 120 -12.39 -1.58 -2.56
C MET A 120 -13.11 -2.18 -3.77
N LYS A 121 -14.43 -1.99 -3.84
CA LYS A 121 -15.26 -2.28 -5.00
C LYS A 121 -15.98 -1.01 -5.44
N ALA A 122 -16.07 -0.81 -6.73
CA ALA A 122 -16.78 0.31 -7.32
C ALA A 122 -17.59 -0.13 -8.54
N ALA A 123 -18.76 0.46 -8.74
CA ALA A 123 -19.56 0.26 -9.94
C ALA A 123 -19.53 1.54 -10.80
N TYR A 124 -19.29 1.42 -12.10
CA TYR A 124 -19.40 2.55 -13.01
C TYR A 124 -20.88 2.96 -13.13
N ARG A 125 -21.12 4.28 -13.14
CA ARG A 125 -22.47 4.84 -13.31
C ARG A 125 -22.91 4.76 -14.77
N ASP A 126 -22.01 5.14 -15.67
CA ASP A 126 -22.33 5.35 -17.09
C ASP A 126 -22.10 4.10 -17.94
N ARG A 127 -21.63 3.00 -17.33
CA ARG A 127 -21.28 1.75 -18.01
C ARG A 127 -21.67 0.54 -17.16
N PRO A 128 -22.04 -0.60 -17.78
CA PRO A 128 -22.35 -1.84 -17.06
C PRO A 128 -21.06 -2.57 -16.65
N LEU A 129 -20.16 -1.86 -15.96
CA LEU A 129 -18.87 -2.36 -15.50
C LEU A 129 -18.76 -2.19 -13.99
N ASP A 130 -18.15 -3.18 -13.35
CA ASP A 130 -17.74 -3.15 -11.95
C ASP A 130 -16.21 -3.28 -11.89
N LEU A 131 -15.62 -2.56 -10.94
CA LEU A 131 -14.19 -2.47 -10.66
C LEU A 131 -13.94 -2.95 -9.24
N ALA A 132 -12.86 -3.68 -9.01
CA ALA A 132 -12.39 -4.00 -7.68
C ALA A 132 -10.87 -3.83 -7.60
N VAL A 133 -10.41 -3.15 -6.56
CA VAL A 133 -9.00 -2.82 -6.30
C VAL A 133 -8.62 -3.42 -4.95
N ASP A 134 -7.63 -4.31 -4.92
CA ASP A 134 -7.33 -5.08 -3.71
C ASP A 134 -5.98 -5.82 -3.76
N ASN A 135 -5.63 -6.52 -2.69
CA ASN A 135 -4.60 -7.53 -2.66
C ASN A 135 -5.13 -8.93 -3.11
N GLU A 136 -4.27 -9.95 -3.08
CA GLU A 136 -4.62 -11.31 -3.51
C GLU A 136 -5.77 -11.96 -2.72
N HIS A 137 -6.02 -11.53 -1.48
CA HIS A 137 -7.04 -12.12 -0.62
C HIS A 137 -8.44 -11.91 -1.20
N LEU A 138 -8.77 -10.69 -1.66
CA LEU A 138 -10.04 -10.47 -2.34
C LEU A 138 -10.08 -11.14 -3.70
N MET A 139 -8.96 -11.18 -4.43
CA MET A 139 -8.91 -11.84 -5.75
C MET A 139 -9.27 -13.32 -5.64
N ARG A 140 -8.81 -14.02 -4.58
CA ARG A 140 -9.24 -15.38 -4.27
C ARG A 140 -10.72 -15.45 -3.90
N GLY A 141 -11.22 -14.50 -3.12
CA GLY A 141 -12.64 -14.41 -2.76
C GLY A 141 -13.56 -14.16 -3.97
N LEU A 142 -13.07 -13.43 -4.97
CA LEU A 142 -13.77 -13.15 -6.24
C LEU A 142 -13.54 -14.23 -7.30
N SER A 143 -12.71 -15.24 -7.02
CA SER A 143 -12.32 -16.30 -7.96
C SER A 143 -11.78 -15.75 -9.29
N VAL A 144 -10.98 -14.67 -9.25
CA VAL A 144 -10.35 -14.11 -10.45
C VAL A 144 -9.33 -15.11 -10.99
N PRO A 145 -9.43 -15.54 -12.26
CA PRO A 145 -8.46 -16.44 -12.85
C PRO A 145 -7.13 -15.69 -13.03
N LEU A 146 -6.08 -16.21 -12.40
CA LEU A 146 -4.71 -15.69 -12.53
C LEU A 146 -3.89 -16.69 -13.35
N SER A 147 -3.18 -16.20 -14.37
CA SER A 147 -2.26 -17.06 -15.11
C SER A 147 -1.06 -17.48 -14.25
N LYS A 148 -0.38 -18.56 -14.64
CA LYS A 148 0.89 -18.98 -14.01
C LYS A 148 1.96 -17.88 -14.09
N ARG A 149 1.98 -17.12 -15.20
CA ARG A 149 2.90 -16.00 -15.39
C ARG A 149 2.66 -14.91 -14.34
N THR A 150 1.40 -14.52 -14.17
CA THR A 150 1.00 -13.52 -13.19
C THR A 150 1.31 -13.98 -11.77
N THR A 151 1.01 -15.22 -11.42
CA THR A 151 1.30 -15.78 -10.10
C THR A 151 2.79 -15.73 -9.77
N ASN A 152 3.66 -16.17 -10.69
CA ASN A 152 5.11 -16.13 -10.50
C ASN A 152 5.65 -14.69 -10.34
N LEU A 153 5.07 -13.74 -11.08
CA LEU A 153 5.45 -12.33 -10.97
C LEU A 153 5.08 -11.75 -9.61
N LEU A 154 3.89 -12.07 -9.10
CA LEU A 154 3.44 -11.66 -7.77
C LEU A 154 4.35 -12.20 -6.67
N GLU A 155 4.78 -13.47 -6.78
CA GLU A 155 5.73 -14.06 -5.85
C GLU A 155 7.09 -13.35 -5.89
N SER A 156 7.59 -12.99 -7.08
CA SER A 156 8.83 -12.22 -7.22
C SER A 156 8.75 -10.85 -6.55
N TRP A 157 7.72 -10.07 -6.85
CA TRP A 157 7.54 -8.73 -6.29
C TRP A 157 7.30 -8.74 -4.78
N LYS A 158 6.62 -9.77 -4.26
CA LYS A 158 6.51 -9.98 -2.82
C LYS A 158 7.86 -10.31 -2.18
N GLY A 159 8.71 -11.09 -2.85
CA GLY A 159 10.09 -11.36 -2.43
C GLY A 159 10.94 -10.10 -2.36
N GLU A 160 10.69 -9.13 -3.23
CA GLU A 160 11.31 -7.79 -3.22
C GLU A 160 10.73 -6.84 -2.14
N ALA A 161 9.82 -7.33 -1.28
CA ALA A 161 9.14 -6.54 -0.25
C ALA A 161 8.31 -5.35 -0.78
N LYS A 162 7.89 -5.42 -2.05
CA LYS A 162 6.95 -4.48 -2.67
C LYS A 162 5.52 -4.81 -2.23
N SER A 163 4.74 -3.78 -1.98
CA SER A 163 3.29 -3.93 -1.80
C SER A 163 2.63 -4.09 -3.16
N VAL A 164 1.68 -5.00 -3.32
CA VAL A 164 1.03 -5.23 -4.62
C VAL A 164 -0.46 -4.93 -4.52
N ALA A 165 -0.96 -4.13 -5.47
CA ALA A 165 -2.37 -3.87 -5.70
C ALA A 165 -2.79 -4.50 -7.03
N LEU A 166 -3.82 -5.32 -6.97
CA LEU A 166 -4.46 -6.00 -8.09
C LEU A 166 -5.76 -5.30 -8.40
N VAL A 167 -5.99 -5.07 -9.69
CA VAL A 167 -7.18 -4.41 -10.20
C VAL A 167 -7.90 -5.40 -11.08
N SER A 168 -9.15 -5.69 -10.74
CA SER A 168 -10.00 -6.57 -11.52
C SER A 168 -11.25 -5.85 -11.98
N CYS A 169 -11.77 -6.26 -13.12
CA CYS A 169 -13.00 -5.74 -13.68
C CYS A 169 -13.95 -6.86 -14.05
N LYS A 170 -15.23 -6.53 -14.10
CA LYS A 170 -16.29 -7.42 -14.53
C LYS A 170 -17.34 -6.61 -15.28
N ARG A 171 -17.95 -7.17 -16.33
CA ARG A 171 -19.23 -6.63 -16.80
C ARG A 171 -20.32 -7.02 -15.81
N ARG A 172 -21.28 -6.13 -15.57
CA ARG A 172 -22.38 -6.37 -14.63
C ARG A 172 -23.18 -7.64 -14.97
N GLU A 173 -23.25 -7.95 -16.26
CA GLU A 173 -23.91 -9.14 -16.81
C GLU A 173 -23.05 -10.41 -16.72
N ASP A 174 -21.73 -10.26 -16.67
CA ASP A 174 -20.80 -11.39 -16.57
C ASP A 174 -20.76 -11.93 -15.14
N SER A 175 -20.50 -13.23 -15.00
CA SER A 175 -20.31 -13.86 -13.68
C SER A 175 -18.84 -13.86 -13.23
N GLU A 176 -17.90 -13.71 -14.17
CA GLU A 176 -16.47 -13.91 -13.94
C GLU A 176 -15.70 -12.58 -13.95
N TRP A 177 -15.01 -12.30 -12.85
CA TRP A 177 -14.06 -11.19 -12.75
C TRP A 177 -12.79 -11.51 -13.54
N LYS A 178 -12.22 -10.50 -14.20
CA LYS A 178 -10.98 -10.61 -14.97
C LYS A 178 -9.94 -9.64 -14.43
N LEU A 179 -8.68 -10.05 -14.44
CA LEU A 179 -7.58 -9.22 -13.97
C LEU A 179 -7.27 -8.12 -15.01
N ALA A 180 -7.49 -6.87 -14.62
CA ALA A 180 -7.32 -5.70 -15.48
C ALA A 180 -5.93 -5.07 -15.34
N ALA A 181 -5.37 -5.00 -14.13
CA ALA A 181 -4.02 -4.50 -13.92
C ALA A 181 -3.39 -5.01 -12.62
N ILE A 182 -2.07 -4.88 -12.55
CA ILE A 182 -1.26 -5.09 -11.36
C ILE A 182 -0.38 -3.87 -11.17
N LEU A 183 -0.41 -3.28 -9.98
CA LEU A 183 0.39 -2.13 -9.58
C LEU A 183 1.24 -2.52 -8.38
N THR A 184 2.52 -2.18 -8.39
CA THR A 184 3.39 -2.34 -7.22
C THR A 184 3.69 -1.00 -6.60
N ILE A 185 3.57 -0.95 -5.29
CA ILE A 185 3.84 0.22 -4.47
C ILE A 185 5.08 -0.07 -3.65
N SER A 186 6.06 0.84 -3.72
CA SER A 186 7.20 0.83 -2.83
C SER A 186 7.34 2.19 -2.18
N ASP A 187 7.69 2.17 -0.90
CA ASP A 187 8.16 3.36 -0.19
C ASP A 187 9.69 3.42 -0.41
N PRO A 188 10.24 4.50 -0.99
CA PRO A 188 11.68 4.64 -1.13
C PRO A 188 12.35 4.64 0.26
N ILE A 189 13.47 3.93 0.36
CA ILE A 189 14.33 3.88 1.56
C ILE A 189 15.26 5.08 1.55
#